data_AF-A0AAE9D551-F1
#
_entry.id   AF-A0AAE9D551-F1
#
_cell.length_a   1.000
_cell.length_b   1.000
_cell.length_c   1.000
_cell.angle_alpha   90.00
_cell.angle_beta   90.00
_cell.angle_gamma   90.00
#
_symmetry.space_group_name_H-M   'P 1'
#
loop_
_entity.id
_entity.type
_entity.pdbx_description
1 polymer ?
#
loop_
_entity_poly.entity_id
_entity_poly.type
_entity_poly.pdbx_seq_one_letter_code
_entity_poly.pdbx_strand_id
1 'polypeptide(L)'
;MLTITVANSIATPIKMNLDLEIESVESADFYPVRTNPKLPIFTIVATIILLPLSAFFIILGSFTLERCSMEHYLPIWMILLGTFLAIDRAFAWIFELNLYFFMKDNTKPVEELEMLNEWEFKKSGLELRVSNYTPVTVCGLLFL
;
A
#
# COMPACT_ATOMS: atom_id res chain seq x y z
N MET A 1 66.09 42.50 15.06
CA MET A 1 65.33 41.55 15.90
C MET A 1 63.87 41.66 15.45
N LEU A 2 63.37 40.73 14.61
CA LEU A 2 62.51 39.58 15.00
C LEU A 2 61.34 40.06 15.90
N THR A 3 60.03 39.85 15.66
CA THR A 3 59.23 39.15 14.63
C THR A 3 57.72 39.35 14.94
N ILE A 4 56.86 39.24 13.92
CA ILE A 4 55.49 38.64 13.87
C ILE A 4 54.25 39.40 14.44
N THR A 5 53.44 39.89 13.48
CA THR A 5 52.01 39.61 13.16
C THR A 5 50.98 39.37 14.28
N VAL A 6 49.86 40.13 14.24
CA VAL A 6 48.52 39.60 14.55
C VAL A 6 47.50 40.18 13.56
N ALA A 7 46.73 39.27 12.96
CA ALA A 7 45.72 39.49 11.94
C ALA A 7 44.44 40.14 12.48
N ASN A 8 43.90 41.13 11.77
CA ASN A 8 42.51 41.54 11.92
C ASN A 8 41.63 40.53 11.17
N SER A 9 41.00 39.62 11.92
CA SER A 9 39.95 38.74 11.39
C SER A 9 38.61 39.45 11.46
N ILE A 10 38.03 39.61 10.28
CA ILE A 10 36.69 40.10 9.98
C ILE A 10 35.65 39.35 10.83
N ALA A 11 34.94 40.07 11.69
CA ALA A 11 33.77 39.55 12.40
C ALA A 11 32.65 39.33 11.38
N THR A 12 32.25 38.08 11.25
CA THR A 12 31.30 37.55 10.27
C THR A 12 29.85 37.97 10.57
N PRO A 13 29.05 38.36 9.57
CA PRO A 13 27.60 38.56 9.69
C PRO A 13 26.82 37.25 9.49
N ILE A 14 27.38 36.10 9.88
CA ILE A 14 26.81 34.78 9.57
C ILE A 14 25.80 34.33 10.65
N LYS A 15 25.93 34.85 11.88
CA LYS A 15 25.14 34.37 13.02
C LYS A 15 23.67 34.84 12.99
N MET A 16 23.39 35.99 12.38
CA MET A 16 22.04 36.59 12.40
C MET A 16 21.11 36.02 11.32
N ASN A 17 21.64 35.33 10.31
CA ASN A 17 20.84 34.75 9.23
C ASN A 17 20.35 33.32 9.56
N LEU A 18 21.05 32.61 10.44
CA LEU A 18 20.69 31.24 10.81
C LEU A 18 19.45 31.21 11.73
N ASP A 19 19.38 32.15 12.68
CA ASP A 19 18.25 32.22 13.61
C ASP A 19 16.94 32.62 12.90
N LEU A 20 17.03 33.43 11.84
CA LEU A 20 15.88 33.90 11.06
C LEU A 20 15.37 32.86 10.05
N GLU A 21 16.25 31.99 9.54
CA GLU A 21 15.84 30.80 8.79
C GLU A 21 15.19 29.75 9.71
N ILE A 22 15.70 29.55 10.93
CA ILE A 22 15.14 28.60 11.90
C ILE A 22 13.74 29.03 12.37
N GLU A 23 13.54 30.32 12.66
CA GLU A 23 12.23 30.84 13.11
C GLU A 23 11.15 30.82 11.99
N SER A 24 11.57 30.90 10.72
CA SER A 24 10.66 30.80 9.56
C SER A 24 10.22 29.37 9.23
N VAL A 25 10.93 28.35 9.72
CA VAL A 25 10.57 26.94 9.54
C VAL A 25 9.59 26.45 10.61
N GLU A 26 9.49 27.15 11.73
CA GLU A 26 8.68 26.74 12.89
C GLU A 26 7.20 27.18 12.81
N SER A 27 6.80 27.96 11.80
CA SER A 27 5.43 28.47 11.66
C SER A 27 4.73 28.10 10.35
N ALA A 28 5.27 27.14 9.60
CA ALA A 28 4.48 26.47 8.58
C ALA A 28 3.46 25.58 9.28
N ASP A 29 2.29 26.13 9.57
CA ASP A 29 1.15 25.47 10.21
C ASP A 29 1.00 24.03 9.73
N PHE A 30 1.54 23.10 10.52
CA PHE A 30 1.61 21.70 10.16
C PHE A 30 0.32 21.03 10.60
N TYR A 31 -0.79 21.46 10.00
CA TYR A 31 -2.04 20.74 10.13
C TYR A 31 -1.81 19.32 9.61
N PRO A 32 -2.24 18.27 10.34
CA PRO A 32 -2.14 16.93 9.82
C PRO A 32 -2.88 16.87 8.50
N VAL A 33 -2.14 16.65 7.41
CA VAL A 33 -2.72 16.49 6.09
C VAL A 33 -3.60 15.25 6.17
N ARG A 34 -4.92 15.46 6.25
CA ARG A 34 -5.91 14.39 6.16
C ARG A 34 -5.81 13.80 4.77
N THR A 35 -4.98 12.77 4.62
CA THR A 35 -4.92 11.99 3.39
C THR A 35 -6.26 11.31 3.25
N ASN A 36 -6.97 11.58 2.15
CA ASN A 36 -8.10 10.73 1.76
C ASN A 36 -7.48 9.54 1.05
N PRO A 37 -7.35 8.36 1.70
CA PRO A 37 -6.84 7.19 1.03
C PRO A 37 -7.74 6.89 -0.17
N LYS A 38 -7.16 6.78 -1.35
CA LYS A 38 -7.88 6.35 -2.55
C LYS A 38 -7.62 4.87 -2.73
N LEU A 39 -8.66 4.10 -2.99
CA LEU A 39 -8.46 2.72 -3.42
C LEU A 39 -7.66 2.72 -4.74
N PRO A 40 -6.71 1.80 -4.91
CA PRO A 40 -5.97 1.67 -6.15
C PRO A 40 -6.94 1.35 -7.29
N ILE A 41 -6.92 2.18 -8.35
CA ILE A 41 -7.78 2.02 -9.53
C ILE A 41 -7.62 0.63 -10.14
N PHE A 42 -6.39 0.12 -10.15
CA PHE A 42 -6.06 -1.22 -10.63
C PHE A 42 -6.90 -2.30 -9.94
N THR A 43 -7.06 -2.26 -8.62
CA THR A 43 -7.83 -3.28 -7.90
C THR A 43 -9.31 -3.19 -8.20
N ILE A 44 -9.85 -1.98 -8.32
CA ILE A 44 -11.25 -1.77 -8.71
C ILE A 44 -11.50 -2.41 -10.09
N VAL A 45 -10.65 -2.09 -11.07
CA VAL A 45 -10.76 -2.64 -12.43
C VAL A 45 -10.58 -4.16 -12.43
N ALA A 46 -9.57 -4.68 -11.72
CA ALA A 46 -9.31 -6.11 -11.64
C ALA A 46 -10.49 -6.86 -11.01
N THR A 47 -11.17 -6.27 -10.02
CA THR A 47 -12.34 -6.89 -9.39
C THR A 47 -13.53 -6.94 -10.34
N ILE A 48 -13.80 -5.85 -11.07
CA ILE A 48 -14.89 -5.79 -12.04
C ILE A 48 -14.74 -6.84 -13.14
N ILE A 49 -13.51 -7.20 -13.50
CA ILE A 49 -13.23 -8.20 -14.54
C ILE A 49 -13.19 -9.62 -13.97
N LEU A 50 -12.46 -9.83 -12.87
CA LEU A 50 -12.19 -11.17 -12.34
C LEU A 50 -13.38 -11.77 -11.60
N LEU A 51 -14.23 -10.96 -10.96
CA LEU A 51 -15.36 -11.47 -10.20
C LEU A 51 -16.45 -12.07 -11.13
N PRO A 52 -16.87 -11.39 -12.23
CA PRO A 52 -17.77 -12.01 -13.20
C PRO A 52 -17.15 -13.21 -13.90
N LEU A 53 -15.84 -13.16 -14.19
CA LEU A 53 -15.13 -14.28 -14.81
C LEU A 53 -15.13 -15.52 -13.90
N SER A 54 -14.86 -15.33 -12.61
CA SER A 54 -14.95 -16.38 -11.58
C SER A 54 -16.36 -16.97 -11.52
N ALA A 55 -17.40 -16.13 -11.44
CA ALA A 55 -18.79 -16.58 -11.44
C ALA A 55 -19.14 -17.36 -12.71
N PHE A 56 -18.68 -16.89 -13.88
CA PHE A 56 -18.88 -17.57 -15.16
C PHE A 56 -18.26 -18.98 -15.17
N PHE A 57 -17.02 -19.12 -14.71
CA PHE A 57 -16.35 -20.43 -14.62
C PHE A 57 -17.07 -21.41 -13.69
N ILE A 58 -17.53 -20.93 -12.52
CA ILE A 58 -18.29 -21.76 -11.58
C ILE A 58 -19.61 -22.21 -12.22
N ILE A 59 -20.39 -21.27 -12.76
CA ILE A 59 -21.70 -21.58 -13.36
C ILE A 59 -21.55 -22.54 -14.55
N LEU A 60 -20.64 -22.24 -15.48
CA LEU A 60 -20.44 -23.06 -16.67
C LEU A 60 -19.89 -24.45 -16.31
N GLY A 61 -18.96 -24.54 -15.36
CA GLY A 61 -18.46 -25.82 -14.85
C GLY A 61 -19.56 -26.65 -14.20
N SER A 62 -20.41 -26.03 -13.38
CA SER A 62 -21.56 -26.72 -12.75
C SER A 62 -22.58 -27.24 -13.77
N PHE A 63 -22.93 -26.44 -14.79
CA PHE A 63 -23.84 -26.90 -15.85
C PHE A 63 -23.24 -28.03 -16.70
N THR A 64 -21.93 -28.00 -16.92
CA THR A 64 -21.25 -28.99 -17.77
C THR A 64 -21.06 -30.32 -17.04
N LEU A 65 -20.90 -30.30 -15.71
CA LEU A 65 -20.85 -31.50 -14.86
C LEU A 65 -22.10 -32.38 -15.01
N GLU A 66 -23.29 -31.78 -15.10
CA GLU A 66 -24.55 -32.53 -15.22
C GLU A 66 -24.78 -33.10 -16.63
N ARG A 67 -24.16 -32.51 -17.67
CA ARG A 67 -24.47 -32.84 -19.07
C ARG A 67 -23.43 -33.71 -19.77
N CYS A 68 -22.18 -33.72 -19.33
CA CYS A 68 -21.09 -34.44 -20.02
C CYS A 68 -20.48 -35.54 -19.12
N SER A 69 -20.87 -36.80 -19.36
CA SER A 69 -20.36 -37.93 -18.56
C SER A 69 -18.97 -38.43 -18.97
N MET A 70 -18.44 -38.01 -20.12
CA MET A 70 -17.21 -38.57 -20.69
C MET A 70 -15.93 -37.93 -20.12
N GLU A 71 -15.97 -36.65 -19.72
CA GLU A 71 -14.80 -35.91 -19.21
C GLU A 71 -15.20 -34.98 -18.06
N HIS A 72 -15.37 -35.53 -16.86
CA HIS A 72 -15.73 -34.77 -15.66
C HIS A 72 -14.58 -33.89 -15.14
N TYR A 73 -13.35 -34.19 -15.52
CA TYR A 73 -12.17 -33.48 -15.02
C TYR A 73 -12.17 -32.00 -15.41
N LEU A 74 -12.53 -31.68 -16.65
CA LEU A 74 -12.48 -30.31 -17.17
C LEU A 74 -13.50 -29.37 -16.49
N PRO A 75 -14.78 -29.77 -16.32
CA PRO A 75 -15.74 -29.01 -15.51
C PRO A 75 -15.31 -28.81 -14.05
N ILE A 76 -14.71 -29.84 -13.42
CA ILE A 76 -14.21 -29.75 -12.04
C ILE A 76 -13.08 -28.72 -11.95
N TRP A 77 -12.13 -28.74 -12.89
CA TRP A 77 -11.06 -27.76 -12.96
C TRP A 77 -11.58 -26.33 -13.13
N MET A 78 -12.61 -26.12 -13.96
CA MET A 78 -13.24 -24.80 -14.11
C MET A 78 -13.86 -24.30 -12.80
N ILE A 79 -14.55 -25.18 -12.05
CA ILE A 79 -15.11 -24.80 -10.74
C ILE A 79 -14.01 -24.49 -9.74
N LEU A 80 -12.94 -25.29 -9.70
CA LEU A 80 -11.79 -25.05 -8.81
C LEU A 80 -11.11 -23.71 -9.14
N LEU A 81 -10.85 -23.43 -10.42
CA LEU A 81 -10.27 -22.17 -10.85
C LEU A 81 -11.18 -20.98 -10.53
N GLY A 82 -12.48 -21.12 -10.78
CA GLY A 82 -13.46 -20.09 -10.47
C GLY A 82 -13.53 -19.79 -8.97
N THR A 83 -13.57 -20.82 -8.12
CA THR A 83 -13.58 -20.64 -6.66
C THR A 83 -12.26 -20.07 -6.13
N PHE A 84 -11.12 -20.52 -6.66
CA PHE A 84 -9.81 -19.95 -6.35
C PHE A 84 -9.76 -18.44 -6.67
N LEU A 85 -10.20 -18.03 -7.86
CA LEU A 85 -10.26 -16.62 -8.25
C LEU A 85 -11.18 -15.78 -7.34
N ALA A 86 -12.32 -16.33 -6.90
CA ALA A 86 -13.22 -15.63 -5.98
C ALA A 86 -12.58 -15.40 -4.61
N ILE A 87 -11.96 -16.45 -4.07
CA ILE A 87 -11.27 -16.41 -2.77
C ILE A 87 -10.08 -15.45 -2.85
N ASP A 88 -9.32 -15.50 -3.94
CA ASP A 88 -8.18 -14.63 -4.16
C ASP A 88 -8.58 -13.15 -4.11
N ARG A 89 -9.66 -12.80 -4.83
CA ARG A 89 -10.21 -11.44 -4.80
C ARG A 89 -10.68 -11.04 -3.41
N ALA A 90 -11.30 -11.94 -2.64
CA ALA A 90 -11.77 -11.65 -1.30
C ALA A 90 -10.60 -11.29 -0.34
N PHE A 91 -9.49 -12.03 -0.39
CA PHE A 91 -8.32 -11.73 0.42
C PHE A 91 -7.64 -10.41 0.01
N ALA A 92 -7.50 -10.15 -1.31
CA ALA A 92 -6.99 -8.86 -1.78
C ALA A 92 -7.82 -7.69 -1.23
N TRP A 93 -9.15 -7.81 -1.27
CA TRP A 93 -10.06 -6.82 -0.69
C TRP A 93 -9.87 -6.63 0.82
N ILE A 94 -9.71 -7.72 1.57
CA ILE A 94 -9.48 -7.64 3.02
C ILE A 94 -8.20 -6.84 3.33
N PHE A 95 -7.09 -7.12 2.63
CA PHE A 95 -5.84 -6.40 2.88
C PHE A 95 -5.92 -4.93 2.48
N GLU A 96 -6.52 -4.63 1.33
CA GLU A 96 -6.67 -3.25 0.87
C GLU A 96 -7.64 -2.43 1.73
N LEU A 97 -8.77 -3.02 2.13
CA LEU A 97 -9.71 -2.37 3.05
C LEU A 97 -9.06 -2.14 4.41
N ASN A 98 -8.27 -3.08 4.92
CA ASN A 98 -7.54 -2.91 6.17
C ASN A 98 -6.55 -1.73 6.09
N LEU A 99 -5.80 -1.62 4.99
CA LEU A 99 -4.93 -0.47 4.74
C LEU A 99 -5.73 0.84 4.62
N TYR A 100 -6.86 0.81 3.92
CA TYR A 100 -7.75 1.96 3.75
C TYR A 100 -8.32 2.45 5.10
N PHE A 101 -8.87 1.55 5.92
CA PHE A 101 -9.39 1.88 7.24
C PHE A 101 -8.28 2.37 8.17
N PHE A 102 -7.09 1.75 8.12
CA PHE A 102 -5.95 2.24 8.89
C PHE A 102 -5.62 3.70 8.54
N MET A 103 -5.49 4.04 7.25
CA MET A 103 -5.20 5.41 6.81
C MET A 103 -6.34 6.39 7.11
N LYS A 104 -7.59 5.93 7.09
CA LYS A 104 -8.78 6.75 7.37
C LYS A 104 -8.92 7.07 8.86
N ASP A 105 -8.71 6.08 9.71
CA ASP A 105 -8.97 6.15 11.14
C ASP A 105 -7.74 6.64 11.93
N ASN A 106 -6.54 6.44 11.40
CA ASN A 106 -5.27 6.87 12.00
C ASN A 106 -4.65 7.98 11.17
N THR A 107 -4.97 9.23 11.51
CA THR A 107 -4.34 10.41 10.89
C THR A 107 -2.83 10.38 11.11
N LYS A 108 -2.04 10.73 10.09
CA LYS A 108 -0.59 10.79 10.20
C LYS A 108 -0.20 11.80 11.29
N PRO A 109 0.50 11.38 12.36
CA PRO A 109 0.96 12.29 13.40
C PRO A 109 2.09 13.18 12.87
N VAL A 110 2.19 14.38 13.41
CA VAL A 110 3.06 15.45 12.90
C VAL A 110 4.11 15.87 13.92
N GLU A 111 3.73 15.93 15.19
CA GLU A 111 4.50 16.58 16.25
C GLU A 111 5.48 15.62 16.94
N GLU A 112 5.09 14.34 17.09
CA GLU A 112 5.87 13.37 17.85
C GLU A 112 6.57 12.36 16.92
N LEU A 113 7.91 12.45 16.85
CA LEU A 113 8.74 11.58 16.01
C LEU A 113 8.55 10.09 16.34
N GLU A 114 8.37 9.75 17.62
CA GLU A 114 8.15 8.38 18.07
C GLU A 114 6.81 7.82 17.56
N MET A 115 5.72 8.59 17.72
CA MET A 115 4.40 8.23 17.17
C MET A 115 4.43 8.15 15.65
N LEU A 116 5.17 9.04 14.99
CA LEU A 116 5.35 9.03 13.55
C LEU A 116 6.06 7.76 13.07
N ASN A 117 7.14 7.37 13.75
CA ASN A 117 7.88 6.15 13.42
C ASN A 117 7.01 4.91 13.64
N GLU A 118 6.23 4.85 14.72
CA GLU A 118 5.27 3.76 14.95
C GLU A 118 4.20 3.69 13.87
N TRP A 119 3.66 4.84 13.45
CA TRP A 119 2.65 4.92 12.40
C TRP A 119 3.22 4.46 11.05
N GLU A 120 4.43 4.90 10.69
CA GLU A 120 5.11 4.49 9.45
C GLU A 120 5.48 3.00 9.46
N PHE A 121 5.87 2.45 10.61
CA PHE A 121 6.10 1.02 10.78
C PHE A 121 4.80 0.20 10.59
N LYS A 122 3.69 0.63 11.20
CA LYS A 122 2.38 -0.05 11.03
C LYS A 122 1.89 0.03 9.59
N LYS A 123 2.03 1.19 8.96
CA LYS A 123 1.67 1.40 7.54
C LYS A 123 2.49 0.50 6.62
N SER A 124 3.81 0.52 6.74
CA SER A 124 4.71 -0.30 5.91
C SER A 124 4.44 -1.80 6.10
N GLY A 125 4.11 -2.24 7.32
CA GLY A 125 3.69 -3.62 7.58
C GLY A 125 2.40 -4.00 6.84
N LEU A 126 1.42 -3.11 6.74
CA LEU A 126 0.20 -3.34 5.96
C LEU A 126 0.46 -3.32 4.45
N GLU A 127 1.26 -2.38 3.96
CA GLU A 127 1.67 -2.31 2.54
C GLU A 127 2.44 -3.57 2.12
N LEU A 128 3.30 -4.09 3.00
CA LEU A 128 4.05 -5.32 2.76
C LEU A 128 3.14 -6.55 2.69
N ARG A 129 2.04 -6.59 3.46
CA ARG A 129 1.03 -7.66 3.33
C ARG A 129 0.33 -7.61 1.98
N VAL A 130 -0.07 -6.42 1.52
CA VAL A 130 -0.66 -6.23 0.19
C VAL A 130 0.33 -6.64 -0.91
N SER A 131 1.59 -6.20 -0.80
CA SER A 131 2.64 -6.53 -1.77
C SER A 131 2.95 -8.03 -1.81
N ASN A 132 3.09 -8.68 -0.66
CA ASN A 132 3.40 -10.12 -0.59
C ASN A 132 2.24 -11.00 -1.03
N TYR A 133 1.01 -10.50 -0.99
CA TYR A 133 -0.14 -11.25 -1.45
C TYR A 133 -0.14 -11.42 -2.98
N THR A 134 0.31 -10.41 -3.72
CA THR A 134 0.36 -10.40 -5.19
C THR A 134 1.12 -11.60 -5.80
N PRO A 135 2.35 -11.95 -5.37
CA PRO A 135 3.04 -13.13 -5.89
C PRO A 135 2.38 -14.45 -5.46
N VAL A 136 1.71 -14.50 -4.31
CA VAL A 136 0.96 -15.69 -3.87
C VAL A 136 -0.20 -15.98 -4.82
N THR A 137 -0.92 -14.94 -5.25
CA THR A 137 -1.95 -15.04 -6.30
C THR A 137 -1.37 -15.59 -7.61
N VAL A 138 -0.22 -15.06 -8.07
CA VAL A 138 0.40 -15.47 -9.33
C VAL A 138 0.89 -16.92 -9.25
N CYS A 139 1.53 -17.32 -8.16
CA CYS A 139 1.93 -18.70 -7.94
C CYS A 139 0.70 -19.62 -7.90
N GLY A 140 -0.36 -19.25 -7.17
CA GLY A 140 -1.58 -20.04 -7.10
C GLY A 140 -2.25 -20.25 -8.46
N LEU A 141 -2.19 -19.26 -9.36
CA LEU A 141 -2.69 -19.40 -10.73
C LEU A 141 -1.80 -20.26 -11.65
N LEU A 142 -0.50 -20.38 -11.37
CA LEU A 142 0.43 -21.17 -12.17
C LEU A 142 0.46 -22.65 -11.80
N PHE A 143 0.10 -22.99 -10.55
CA PHE A 143 0.14 -24.35 -10.02
C PHE A 143 -1.24 -25.02 -9.96
N LEU A 144 -2.31 -24.32 -10.38
CA LEU A 144 -3.68 -24.80 -10.51
C LEU A 144 -3.97 -24.97 -12.00
#